data_AF-A0A951CYN9-F1
#
_entry.id   AF-A0A951CYN9-F1
#
_cell.length_a   1.000
_cell.length_b   1.000
_cell.length_c   1.000
_cell.angle_alpha   90.00
_cell.angle_beta   90.00
_cell.angle_gamma   90.00
#
_symmetry.space_group_name_H-M   'P 1'
#
loop_
_entity.id
_entity.type
_entity.pdbx_description
1 polymer ?
#
loop_
_entity_poly.entity_id
_entity_poly.type
_entity_poly.pdbx_seq_one_letter_code
_entity_poly.pdbx_strand_id
1 'polypeptide(L)'
;MSRARQRPGQIPELWSRILASGALAAPAGWVGGRLSGARPLAIGTVSGAVAGGLGLRPQKVALGPALGAAVGGGFELRDRATEPAVVAATSVVAFRVLSALLFRDPQVSMLAERVQAEELPFVVPLESRSRYVGTGYVRQLADVLGGTYTADAPDVGIVASLDSLAGPEFDPAQVDSLVREFYEHTTRFTLDIVPEWRLWVRPGYLLYRNLLARPLGQASVPMNQRETQRGIRSRIDTITAPGEDVVAVRGWIRSFTDNDEPIYIGIYTTYRDEARGYVSVGFPLPQASFTATLAPRPRPGGGLTLSSRSELKHPGHYLTYIDAVTRELTTAAVQGFAEQLDVYLDDGELRADHAFWVFGFPFLVLHYRMHPKC
;
A
#
# COMPACT_ATOMS: atom_id res chain seq x y z
N MET A 1 -6.72 5.86 -38.15
CA MET A 1 -5.37 5.54 -38.65
C MET A 1 -4.44 4.87 -37.63
N SER A 2 -4.52 5.11 -36.31
CA SER A 2 -3.61 4.47 -35.33
C SER A 2 -3.87 2.98 -35.08
N ARG A 3 -5.14 2.54 -35.00
CA ARG A 3 -5.49 1.12 -34.81
C ARG A 3 -5.01 0.17 -35.90
N ALA A 4 -4.78 0.67 -37.12
CA ALA A 4 -4.38 -0.16 -38.26
C ALA A 4 -2.89 -0.56 -38.24
N ARG A 5 -2.07 0.07 -37.39
CA ARG A 5 -0.62 -0.21 -37.26
C ARG A 5 -0.25 -0.83 -35.91
N GLN A 6 -1.22 -1.07 -35.04
CA GLN A 6 -1.00 -1.47 -33.67
C GLN A 6 -0.91 -3.00 -33.59
N ARG A 7 0.21 -3.53 -33.07
CA ARG A 7 0.37 -4.97 -32.88
C ARG A 7 -0.56 -5.45 -31.73
N PRO A 8 -1.02 -6.70 -31.76
CA PRO A 8 -1.76 -7.28 -30.63
C PRO A 8 -0.95 -7.10 -29.32
N GLY A 9 -1.59 -6.59 -28.27
CA GLY A 9 -0.95 -6.33 -26.96
C GLY A 9 -0.15 -5.02 -26.84
N GLN A 10 0.04 -4.25 -27.92
CA GLN A 10 0.79 -3.00 -27.86
C GLN A 10 -0.06 -1.88 -27.24
N ILE A 11 0.45 -1.22 -26.19
CA ILE A 11 -0.20 -0.04 -25.60
C ILE A 11 -0.22 1.09 -26.65
N PRO A 12 -1.38 1.74 -26.90
CA PRO A 12 -1.43 2.81 -27.89
C PRO A 12 -0.51 3.97 -27.54
N GLU A 13 0.02 4.63 -28.56
CA GLU A 13 0.87 5.82 -28.42
C GLU A 13 0.22 6.87 -27.50
N LEU A 14 1.06 7.59 -26.74
CA LEU A 14 0.60 8.55 -25.74
C LEU A 14 -0.37 9.59 -26.33
N TRP A 15 -0.03 10.18 -27.48
CA TRP A 15 -0.88 11.18 -28.15
C TRP A 15 -2.25 10.60 -28.53
N SER A 16 -2.31 9.35 -28.99
CA SER A 16 -3.56 8.68 -29.37
C SER A 16 -4.44 8.44 -28.14
N ARG A 17 -3.85 8.11 -26.98
CA ARG A 17 -4.58 7.94 -25.71
C ARG A 17 -5.11 9.26 -25.17
N ILE A 18 -4.35 10.35 -25.32
CA ILE A 18 -4.76 11.70 -24.93
C ILE A 18 -5.97 12.13 -25.76
N LEU A 19 -5.90 12.02 -27.10
CA LEU A 19 -7.01 12.38 -27.98
C LEU A 19 -8.24 11.50 -27.76
N ALA A 20 -8.06 10.20 -27.57
CA ALA A 20 -9.16 9.29 -27.24
C ALA A 20 -9.87 9.69 -25.94
N SER A 21 -9.11 10.12 -24.92
CA SER A 21 -9.69 10.61 -23.66
C SER A 21 -10.55 11.86 -23.88
N GLY A 22 -10.10 12.80 -24.73
CA GLY A 22 -10.89 13.97 -25.12
C GLY A 22 -12.16 13.60 -25.89
N ALA A 23 -12.05 12.66 -26.85
CA ALA A 23 -13.18 12.18 -27.63
C ALA A 23 -14.25 11.48 -26.76
N LEU A 24 -13.84 10.74 -25.72
CA LEU A 24 -14.77 10.14 -24.75
C LEU A 24 -15.40 11.19 -23.83
N ALA A 25 -14.70 12.28 -23.52
CA ALA A 25 -15.22 13.34 -22.66
C ALA A 25 -16.25 14.24 -23.37
N ALA A 26 -16.16 14.39 -24.70
CA ALA A 26 -17.00 15.32 -25.45
C ALA A 26 -18.51 15.00 -25.36
N PRO A 27 -18.97 13.74 -25.57
CA PRO A 27 -20.39 13.39 -25.42
C PRO A 27 -20.89 13.58 -23.98
N ALA A 28 -20.07 13.24 -22.98
CA ALA A 28 -20.42 13.44 -21.57
C ALA A 28 -20.59 14.93 -21.23
N GLY A 29 -19.69 15.78 -21.75
CA GLY A 29 -19.79 17.23 -21.63
C GLY A 29 -21.02 17.80 -22.32
N TRP A 30 -21.36 17.31 -23.52
CA TRP A 30 -22.57 17.71 -24.25
C TRP A 30 -23.84 17.38 -23.47
N VAL A 31 -23.98 16.12 -23.02
CA VAL A 31 -25.14 15.66 -22.22
C VAL A 31 -25.23 16.46 -20.93
N GLY A 32 -24.12 16.58 -20.19
CA GLY A 32 -24.08 17.33 -18.93
C GLY A 32 -24.45 18.79 -19.10
N GLY A 33 -23.90 19.47 -20.12
CA GLY A 33 -24.23 20.86 -20.42
C GLY A 33 -25.69 21.06 -20.84
N ARG A 34 -26.23 20.15 -21.66
CA ARG A 34 -27.64 20.23 -22.12
C ARG A 34 -28.65 19.99 -21.00
N LEU A 35 -28.35 19.08 -20.07
CA LEU A 35 -29.25 18.75 -18.95
C LEU A 35 -29.21 19.80 -17.83
N SER A 36 -28.07 20.42 -17.59
CA SER A 36 -27.87 21.34 -16.45
C SER A 36 -27.93 22.82 -16.81
N GLY A 37 -27.77 23.18 -18.10
CA GLY A 37 -27.56 24.57 -18.51
C GLY A 37 -26.26 25.18 -17.93
N ALA A 38 -25.32 24.33 -17.50
CA ALA A 38 -24.09 24.76 -16.85
C ALA A 38 -23.21 25.61 -17.78
N ARG A 39 -22.55 26.61 -17.20
CA ARG A 39 -21.61 27.49 -17.91
C ARG A 39 -20.30 26.78 -18.24
N PRO A 40 -19.52 27.27 -19.22
CA PRO A 40 -18.22 26.71 -19.58
C PRO A 40 -17.27 26.50 -18.37
N LEU A 41 -17.22 27.45 -17.42
CA LEU A 41 -16.42 27.27 -16.20
C LEU A 41 -16.80 26.01 -15.40
N ALA A 42 -18.10 25.78 -15.20
CA ALA A 42 -18.60 24.63 -14.45
C ALA A 42 -18.32 23.32 -15.20
N ILE A 43 -18.58 23.29 -16.51
CA ILE A 43 -18.31 22.11 -17.37
C ILE A 43 -16.83 21.76 -17.36
N GLY A 44 -15.96 22.76 -17.50
CA GLY A 44 -14.51 22.58 -17.48
C GLY A 44 -14.04 22.04 -16.13
N THR A 45 -14.48 22.66 -15.03
CA THR A 45 -14.13 22.24 -13.66
C THR A 45 -14.53 20.80 -13.38
N VAL A 46 -15.76 20.39 -13.73
CA VAL A 46 -16.25 19.01 -13.52
C VAL A 46 -15.50 18.02 -14.40
N SER A 47 -15.29 18.35 -15.68
CA SER A 47 -14.54 17.48 -16.60
C SER A 47 -13.09 17.28 -16.14
N GLY A 48 -12.45 18.35 -15.68
CA GLY A 48 -11.15 18.32 -15.05
C GLY A 48 -11.14 17.50 -13.76
N ALA A 49 -12.15 17.64 -12.91
CA ALA A 49 -12.28 16.86 -11.67
C ALA A 49 -12.40 15.35 -11.95
N VAL A 50 -13.22 14.95 -12.94
CA VAL A 50 -13.34 13.56 -13.35
C VAL A 50 -12.02 13.03 -13.89
N ALA A 51 -11.35 13.77 -14.78
CA ALA A 51 -10.07 13.36 -15.34
C ALA A 51 -8.96 13.26 -14.27
N GLY A 52 -8.95 14.20 -13.32
CA GLY A 52 -8.06 14.21 -12.16
C GLY A 52 -8.31 13.03 -11.21
N GLY A 53 -9.57 12.76 -10.90
CA GLY A 53 -10.01 11.69 -10.00
C GLY A 53 -9.70 10.27 -10.49
N LEU A 54 -9.54 10.09 -11.80
CA LEU A 54 -9.04 8.84 -12.39
C LEU A 54 -7.53 8.62 -12.20
N GLY A 55 -6.80 9.62 -11.69
CA GLY A 55 -5.38 9.52 -11.39
C GLY A 55 -5.12 9.05 -9.95
N LEU A 56 -4.08 8.24 -9.75
CA LEU A 56 -3.68 7.78 -8.41
C LEU A 56 -2.91 8.85 -7.60
N ARG A 57 -2.32 9.86 -8.25
CA ARG A 57 -1.48 10.89 -7.62
C ARG A 57 -2.35 12.01 -7.03
N PRO A 58 -2.22 12.38 -5.74
CA PRO A 58 -2.97 13.50 -5.15
C PRO A 58 -2.81 14.82 -5.92
N GLN A 59 -1.61 15.07 -6.44
CA GLN A 59 -1.32 16.25 -7.26
C GLN A 59 -2.14 16.26 -8.55
N LYS A 60 -2.38 15.09 -9.18
CA LYS A 60 -3.23 14.96 -10.38
C LYS A 60 -4.70 15.20 -10.04
N VAL A 61 -5.15 14.68 -8.89
CA VAL A 61 -6.52 14.89 -8.40
C VAL A 61 -6.80 16.37 -8.17
N ALA A 62 -5.86 17.12 -7.58
CA ALA A 62 -5.99 18.56 -7.37
C ALA A 62 -5.82 19.38 -8.66
N LEU A 63 -4.89 18.99 -9.55
CA LEU A 63 -4.64 19.68 -10.82
C LEU A 63 -5.85 19.63 -11.76
N GLY A 64 -6.58 18.51 -11.77
CA GLY A 64 -7.76 18.28 -12.61
C GLY A 64 -8.77 19.44 -12.58
N PRO A 65 -9.45 19.70 -11.44
CA PRO A 65 -10.44 20.76 -11.34
C PRO A 65 -9.84 22.15 -11.55
N ALA A 66 -8.62 22.41 -11.08
CA ALA A 66 -7.97 23.72 -11.24
C ALA A 66 -7.70 24.04 -12.72
N LEU A 67 -7.14 23.09 -13.46
CA LEU A 67 -6.91 23.26 -14.90
C LEU A 67 -8.23 23.30 -15.68
N GLY A 68 -9.19 22.45 -15.30
CA GLY A 68 -10.53 22.47 -15.87
C GLY A 68 -11.22 23.81 -15.70
N ALA A 69 -11.10 24.43 -14.52
CA ALA A 69 -11.63 25.76 -14.24
C ALA A 69 -10.92 26.84 -15.09
N ALA A 70 -9.60 26.76 -15.24
CA ALA A 70 -8.85 27.69 -16.09
C ALA A 70 -9.25 27.60 -17.56
N VAL A 71 -9.40 26.39 -18.10
CA VAL A 71 -9.86 26.15 -19.48
C VAL A 71 -11.30 26.64 -19.65
N GLY A 72 -12.21 26.25 -18.75
CA GLY A 72 -13.61 26.65 -18.79
C GLY A 72 -13.81 28.15 -18.65
N GLY A 73 -13.09 28.80 -17.74
CA GLY A 73 -13.09 30.25 -17.58
C GLY A 73 -12.52 30.98 -18.80
N GLY A 74 -11.49 30.44 -19.44
CA GLY A 74 -10.95 30.96 -20.69
C GLY A 74 -11.97 30.95 -21.83
N PHE A 75 -12.76 29.86 -21.96
CA PHE A 75 -13.89 29.82 -22.90
C PHE A 75 -14.99 30.80 -22.50
N GLU A 76 -15.35 30.91 -21.23
CA GLU A 76 -16.41 31.81 -20.76
C GLU A 76 -16.08 33.30 -21.01
N LEU A 77 -14.80 33.68 -20.90
CA LEU A 77 -14.33 35.03 -21.23
C LEU A 77 -14.38 35.34 -22.73
N ARG A 78 -14.24 34.32 -23.58
CA ARG A 78 -14.20 34.48 -25.04
C ARG A 78 -15.58 34.36 -25.69
N ASP A 79 -16.33 33.33 -25.31
CA ASP A 79 -17.68 33.07 -25.79
C ASP A 79 -18.45 32.18 -24.80
N ARG A 80 -19.47 32.78 -24.16
CA ARG A 80 -20.34 32.08 -23.22
C ARG A 80 -21.23 31.02 -23.89
N ALA A 81 -21.40 31.07 -25.22
CA ALA A 81 -22.15 30.10 -26.00
C ALA A 81 -21.29 28.94 -26.53
N THR A 82 -20.02 28.83 -26.10
CA THR A 82 -19.14 27.71 -26.48
C THR A 82 -19.83 26.38 -26.18
N GLU A 83 -19.80 25.46 -27.16
CA GLU A 83 -20.41 24.14 -27.02
C GLU A 83 -19.80 23.35 -25.84
N PRO A 84 -20.62 22.83 -24.91
CA PRO A 84 -20.16 22.07 -23.75
C PRO A 84 -19.23 20.89 -24.08
N ALA A 85 -19.44 20.26 -25.24
CA ALA A 85 -18.60 19.17 -25.75
C ALA A 85 -17.14 19.60 -25.94
N VAL A 86 -16.94 20.79 -26.51
CA VAL A 86 -15.61 21.36 -26.79
C VAL A 86 -14.91 21.71 -25.49
N VAL A 87 -15.63 22.31 -24.53
CA VAL A 87 -15.08 22.68 -23.22
C VAL A 87 -14.61 21.44 -22.46
N ALA A 88 -15.43 20.38 -22.43
CA ALA A 88 -15.09 19.12 -21.76
C ALA A 88 -13.90 18.42 -22.43
N ALA A 89 -13.93 18.27 -23.76
CA ALA A 89 -12.84 17.64 -24.52
C ALA A 89 -11.51 18.40 -24.33
N THR A 90 -11.54 19.73 -24.43
CA THR A 90 -10.35 20.57 -24.26
C THR A 90 -9.80 20.47 -22.84
N SER A 91 -10.67 20.51 -21.82
CA SER A 91 -10.26 20.39 -20.42
C SER A 91 -9.57 19.04 -20.15
N VAL A 92 -10.13 17.94 -20.66
CA VAL A 92 -9.54 16.60 -20.50
C VAL A 92 -8.24 16.45 -21.28
N VAL A 93 -8.16 16.95 -22.52
CA VAL A 93 -6.93 16.91 -23.33
C VAL A 93 -5.83 17.74 -22.67
N ALA A 94 -6.13 18.99 -22.28
CA ALA A 94 -5.19 19.86 -21.57
C ALA A 94 -4.68 19.20 -20.29
N PHE A 95 -5.57 18.61 -19.50
CA PHE A 95 -5.21 17.87 -18.30
C PHE A 95 -4.30 16.69 -18.59
N ARG A 96 -4.62 15.88 -19.60
CA ARG A 96 -3.82 14.69 -19.95
C ARG A 96 -2.44 15.06 -20.50
N VAL A 97 -2.34 16.13 -21.31
CA VAL A 97 -1.05 16.66 -21.80
C VAL A 97 -0.22 17.18 -20.63
N LEU A 98 -0.78 18.07 -19.81
CA LEU A 98 -0.06 18.65 -18.69
C LEU A 98 0.34 17.59 -17.67
N SER A 99 -0.54 16.62 -17.39
CA SER A 99 -0.24 15.50 -16.50
C SER A 99 0.88 14.60 -17.02
N ALA A 100 0.94 14.36 -18.33
CA ALA A 100 2.02 13.58 -18.93
C ALA A 100 3.36 14.33 -18.90
N LEU A 101 3.34 15.65 -18.99
CA LEU A 101 4.53 16.49 -18.89
C LEU A 101 5.06 16.60 -17.46
N LEU A 102 4.17 16.83 -16.48
CA LEU A 102 4.52 17.11 -15.09
C LEU A 102 4.75 15.86 -14.23
N PHE A 103 4.14 14.72 -14.58
CA PHE A 103 4.19 13.50 -13.75
C PHE A 103 4.68 12.30 -14.55
N ARG A 104 6.00 12.30 -14.82
CA ARG A 104 6.65 11.32 -15.70
C ARG A 104 6.99 10.00 -15.00
N ASP A 105 7.15 9.99 -13.68
CA ASP A 105 7.62 8.78 -12.98
C ASP A 105 6.54 7.69 -12.96
N PRO A 106 6.92 6.43 -13.14
CA PRO A 106 5.98 5.32 -13.04
C PRO A 106 5.37 5.27 -11.63
N GLN A 107 4.06 5.09 -11.53
CA GLN A 107 3.38 4.84 -10.25
C GLN A 107 3.52 3.37 -9.85
N VAL A 108 3.48 2.51 -10.87
CA VAL A 108 3.68 1.08 -10.83
C VAL A 108 4.59 0.74 -11.99
N SER A 109 5.63 -0.05 -11.76
CA SER A 109 6.53 -0.55 -12.78
C SER A 109 6.54 -2.07 -12.74
N MET A 110 6.36 -2.72 -13.89
CA MET A 110 6.56 -4.16 -14.00
C MET A 110 8.01 -4.48 -13.66
N LEU A 111 8.23 -5.30 -12.64
CA LEU A 111 9.56 -5.66 -12.16
C LEU A 111 10.01 -6.97 -12.80
N ALA A 112 9.13 -7.96 -12.80
CA ALA A 112 9.38 -9.30 -13.31
C ALA A 112 8.08 -9.95 -13.78
N GLU A 113 8.17 -10.80 -14.79
CA GLU A 113 7.05 -11.57 -15.32
C GLU A 113 7.43 -13.04 -15.33
N ARG A 114 6.57 -13.87 -14.72
CA ARG A 114 6.69 -15.33 -14.69
C ARG A 114 8.07 -15.85 -14.25
N VAL A 115 8.53 -15.37 -13.11
CA VAL A 115 9.80 -15.79 -12.48
C VAL A 115 9.56 -16.69 -11.28
N GLN A 116 10.57 -17.45 -10.88
CA GLN A 116 10.48 -18.26 -9.66
C GLN A 116 10.64 -17.40 -8.40
N ALA A 117 10.21 -17.91 -7.24
CA ALA A 117 10.22 -17.16 -5.99
C ALA A 117 11.65 -16.83 -5.53
N GLU A 118 12.61 -17.71 -5.82
CA GLU A 118 14.02 -17.57 -5.45
C GLU A 118 14.70 -16.40 -6.18
N GLU A 119 14.17 -15.99 -7.32
CA GLU A 119 14.65 -14.82 -8.07
C GLU A 119 14.23 -13.49 -7.42
N LEU A 120 13.20 -13.53 -6.56
CA LEU A 120 12.65 -12.38 -5.86
C LEU A 120 12.60 -12.62 -4.34
N PRO A 121 13.76 -12.81 -3.67
CA PRO A 121 13.82 -13.18 -2.25
C PRO A 121 13.24 -12.11 -1.31
N PHE A 122 13.07 -10.89 -1.81
CA PHE A 122 12.44 -9.78 -1.09
C PHE A 122 10.91 -9.83 -1.10
N VAL A 123 10.29 -10.61 -1.99
CA VAL A 123 8.84 -10.79 -2.06
C VAL A 123 8.42 -11.93 -1.12
N VAL A 124 7.27 -11.79 -0.46
CA VAL A 124 6.66 -12.87 0.34
C VAL A 124 5.51 -13.50 -0.46
N PRO A 125 5.74 -14.63 -1.16
CA PRO A 125 4.79 -15.19 -2.12
C PRO A 125 3.74 -16.09 -1.44
N LEU A 126 3.06 -15.54 -0.43
CA LEU A 126 2.03 -16.23 0.33
C LEU A 126 0.68 -15.56 0.06
N GLU A 127 -0.04 -16.02 -0.96
CA GLU A 127 -1.38 -15.53 -1.30
C GLU A 127 -2.47 -16.12 -0.42
N SER A 128 -3.64 -15.49 -0.44
CA SER A 128 -4.90 -16.13 0.01
C SER A 128 -5.52 -16.92 -1.13
N ARG A 129 -5.90 -18.18 -0.85
CA ARG A 129 -6.73 -19.00 -1.74
C ARG A 129 -8.23 -18.70 -1.62
N SER A 130 -8.61 -17.92 -0.61
CA SER A 130 -9.97 -17.41 -0.40
C SER A 130 -10.10 -15.96 -0.90
N ARG A 131 -11.32 -15.57 -1.29
CA ARG A 131 -11.67 -14.18 -1.60
C ARG A 131 -11.60 -13.26 -0.37
N TYR A 132 -11.81 -13.81 0.80
CA TYR A 132 -11.73 -13.12 2.08
C TYR A 132 -10.57 -13.72 2.88
N VAL A 133 -9.58 -12.89 3.23
CA VAL A 133 -8.37 -13.30 3.94
C VAL A 133 -8.72 -13.63 5.39
N GLY A 134 -9.11 -12.60 6.16
CA GLY A 134 -9.60 -12.76 7.53
C GLY A 134 -8.58 -13.31 8.52
N THR A 135 -9.01 -13.43 9.78
CA THR A 135 -8.20 -13.94 10.89
C THR A 135 -7.93 -15.45 10.80
N GLY A 136 -8.63 -16.16 9.91
CA GLY A 136 -8.42 -17.59 9.64
C GLY A 136 -7.34 -17.90 8.61
N TYR A 137 -6.72 -16.89 8.00
CA TYR A 137 -5.75 -17.05 6.91
C TYR A 137 -4.58 -17.98 7.26
N VAL A 138 -3.93 -17.79 8.41
CA VAL A 138 -2.71 -18.53 8.78
C VAL A 138 -3.02 -20.03 8.94
N ARG A 139 -4.20 -20.37 9.46
CA ARG A 139 -4.67 -21.77 9.54
C ARG A 139 -4.82 -22.38 8.15
N GLN A 140 -5.48 -21.67 7.22
CA GLN A 140 -5.65 -22.14 5.84
C GLN A 140 -4.30 -22.29 5.14
N LEU A 141 -3.36 -21.39 5.41
CA LEU A 141 -2.02 -21.48 4.88
C LEU A 141 -1.27 -22.71 5.41
N ALA A 142 -1.46 -23.08 6.69
CA ALA A 142 -0.87 -24.29 7.25
C ALA A 142 -1.35 -25.54 6.52
N ASP A 143 -2.64 -25.64 6.19
CA ASP A 143 -3.19 -26.75 5.40
C ASP A 143 -2.54 -26.86 4.02
N VAL A 144 -2.21 -25.72 3.40
CA VAL A 144 -1.54 -25.66 2.10
C VAL A 144 -0.07 -26.08 2.20
N LEU A 145 0.62 -25.67 3.26
CA LEU A 145 2.04 -25.97 3.49
C LEU A 145 2.24 -27.37 4.11
N GLY A 146 1.17 -28.01 4.58
CA GLY A 146 1.22 -29.26 5.34
C GLY A 146 1.82 -29.12 6.76
N GLY A 147 2.02 -27.88 7.23
CA GLY A 147 2.67 -27.58 8.50
C GLY A 147 1.71 -27.61 9.69
N THR A 148 2.27 -27.58 10.91
CA THR A 148 1.49 -27.57 12.15
C THR A 148 1.13 -26.13 12.53
N TYR A 149 -0.17 -25.83 12.54
CA TYR A 149 -0.71 -24.53 12.96
C TYR A 149 -0.78 -24.40 14.48
N THR A 150 -0.26 -23.30 15.01
CA THR A 150 -0.45 -22.89 16.42
C THR A 150 -1.07 -21.50 16.45
N ALA A 151 -2.25 -21.37 17.05
CA ALA A 151 -2.91 -20.10 17.25
C ALA A 151 -2.35 -19.39 18.48
N ASP A 152 -2.22 -18.06 18.43
CA ASP A 152 -1.81 -17.23 19.58
C ASP A 152 -0.58 -17.82 20.30
N ALA A 153 0.45 -18.13 19.51
CA ALA A 153 1.62 -18.86 19.96
C ALA A 153 2.31 -18.12 21.11
N PRO A 154 2.62 -18.80 22.23
CA PRO A 154 3.26 -18.15 23.36
C PRO A 154 4.73 -17.88 23.06
N ASP A 155 5.23 -16.77 23.60
CA ASP A 155 6.65 -16.41 23.59
C ASP A 155 7.33 -16.36 22.20
N VAL A 156 6.64 -15.78 21.21
CA VAL A 156 7.17 -15.61 19.85
C VAL A 156 7.22 -14.14 19.44
N GLY A 157 8.19 -13.81 18.59
CA GLY A 157 8.34 -12.53 17.93
C GLY A 157 7.88 -12.54 16.49
N ILE A 158 7.80 -11.33 15.91
CA ILE A 158 7.63 -11.15 14.47
C ILE A 158 8.86 -11.55 13.67
N VAL A 159 10.04 -11.56 14.30
CA VAL A 159 11.27 -12.12 13.75
C VAL A 159 11.83 -13.18 14.71
N ALA A 160 12.59 -14.13 14.17
CA ALA A 160 13.24 -15.15 15.00
C ALA A 160 14.42 -14.60 15.80
N SER A 161 15.20 -13.71 15.18
CA SER A 161 16.34 -13.03 15.78
C SER A 161 16.67 -11.77 14.97
N LEU A 162 16.95 -10.66 15.65
CA LEU A 162 17.45 -9.44 15.01
C LEU A 162 18.85 -9.62 14.41
N ASP A 163 19.60 -10.65 14.81
CA ASP A 163 20.94 -10.92 14.27
C ASP A 163 20.88 -11.22 12.76
N SER A 164 19.75 -11.74 12.29
CA SER A 164 19.47 -11.94 10.86
C SER A 164 19.49 -10.64 10.05
N LEU A 165 19.31 -9.49 10.70
CA LEU A 165 19.27 -8.16 10.10
C LEU A 165 20.64 -7.48 10.01
N ALA A 166 21.68 -8.07 10.60
CA ALA A 166 23.02 -7.51 10.61
C ALA A 166 23.53 -7.20 9.19
N GLY A 167 24.17 -6.04 9.05
CA GLY A 167 24.79 -5.61 7.80
C GLY A 167 25.66 -4.35 7.96
N PRO A 168 26.22 -3.83 6.86
CA PRO A 168 27.19 -2.73 6.92
C PRO A 168 26.68 -1.44 7.57
N GLU A 169 25.37 -1.23 7.56
CA GLU A 169 24.71 -0.04 8.12
C GLU A 169 23.94 -0.31 9.41
N PHE A 170 23.90 -1.57 9.88
CA PHE A 170 23.11 -1.96 11.04
C PHE A 170 23.77 -3.08 11.83
N ASP A 171 24.06 -2.78 13.09
CA ASP A 171 24.60 -3.72 14.08
C ASP A 171 23.53 -4.00 15.15
N PRO A 172 22.94 -5.22 15.18
CA PRO A 172 21.92 -5.61 16.14
C PRO A 172 22.37 -5.50 17.60
N ALA A 173 23.68 -5.58 17.88
CA ALA A 173 24.20 -5.47 19.24
C ALA A 173 24.08 -4.05 19.83
N GLN A 174 23.82 -3.05 18.99
CA GLN A 174 23.62 -1.66 19.41
C GLN A 174 22.15 -1.32 19.69
N VAL A 175 21.23 -2.26 19.43
CA VAL A 175 19.81 -2.11 19.72
C VAL A 175 19.58 -2.30 21.22
N ASP A 176 18.75 -1.42 21.80
CA ASP A 176 18.34 -1.54 23.19
C ASP A 176 17.67 -2.89 23.45
N SER A 177 17.94 -3.48 24.61
CA SER A 177 17.43 -4.80 24.97
C SER A 177 15.90 -4.90 24.92
N LEU A 178 15.18 -3.83 25.29
CA LEU A 178 13.72 -3.84 25.28
C LEU A 178 13.16 -3.72 23.85
N VAL A 179 13.84 -2.97 22.98
CA VAL A 179 13.51 -2.93 21.55
C VAL A 179 13.76 -4.30 20.91
N ARG A 180 14.88 -4.93 21.23
CA ARG A 180 15.19 -6.30 20.77
C ARG A 180 14.15 -7.31 21.26
N GLU A 181 13.81 -7.27 22.54
CA GLU A 181 12.79 -8.14 23.13
C GLU A 181 11.44 -7.98 22.44
N PHE A 182 11.04 -6.75 22.06
CA PHE A 182 9.81 -6.55 21.32
C PHE A 182 9.80 -7.23 19.95
N TYR A 183 10.89 -7.20 19.20
CA TYR A 183 10.96 -7.83 17.88
C TYR A 183 11.02 -9.36 17.96
N GLU A 184 11.77 -9.89 18.94
CA GLU A 184 12.01 -11.33 19.12
C GLU A 184 10.94 -12.03 19.97
N HIS A 185 10.20 -11.29 20.79
CA HIS A 185 9.16 -11.79 21.70
C HIS A 185 7.92 -10.89 21.74
N THR A 186 7.47 -10.42 20.57
CA THR A 186 6.32 -9.51 20.39
C THR A 186 5.07 -9.93 21.16
N THR A 187 4.80 -11.24 21.32
CA THR A 187 3.62 -11.71 22.07
C THR A 187 3.64 -11.37 23.55
N ARG A 188 4.80 -11.01 24.12
CA ARG A 188 4.95 -10.50 25.50
C ARG A 188 4.47 -9.06 25.66
N PHE A 189 4.09 -8.37 24.59
CA PHE A 189 3.68 -6.97 24.65
C PHE A 189 2.19 -6.80 24.29
N THR A 190 1.54 -5.85 24.94
CA THR A 190 0.29 -5.23 24.48
C THR A 190 0.61 -3.98 23.68
N LEU A 191 -0.22 -3.67 22.68
CA LEU A 191 0.00 -2.54 21.78
C LEU A 191 -1.25 -1.66 21.74
N ASP A 192 -1.08 -0.39 22.11
CA ASP A 192 -2.07 0.66 21.91
C ASP A 192 -1.72 1.44 20.65
N ILE A 193 -2.72 1.68 19.79
CA ILE A 193 -2.51 2.29 18.46
C ILE A 193 -3.35 3.56 18.33
N VAL A 194 -2.70 4.70 18.15
CA VAL A 194 -3.35 5.97 17.87
C VAL A 194 -3.07 6.38 16.41
N PRO A 195 -4.07 6.29 15.51
CA PRO A 195 -3.89 6.69 14.12
C PRO A 195 -4.02 8.21 13.93
N GLU A 196 -3.01 8.84 13.33
CA GLU A 196 -3.03 10.22 12.87
C GLU A 196 -3.17 10.29 11.34
N TRP A 197 -4.41 10.48 10.87
CA TRP A 197 -4.70 10.66 9.45
C TRP A 197 -4.64 12.13 9.02
N ARG A 198 -3.95 12.41 7.91
CA ARG A 198 -4.06 13.71 7.24
C ARG A 198 -5.46 13.92 6.67
N LEU A 199 -6.01 15.11 6.86
CA LEU A 199 -7.40 15.44 6.52
C LEU A 199 -7.73 15.22 5.03
N TRP A 200 -6.78 15.48 4.14
CA TRP A 200 -6.98 15.37 2.70
C TRP A 200 -7.18 13.92 2.21
N VAL A 201 -6.78 12.90 2.98
CA VAL A 201 -6.91 11.48 2.59
C VAL A 201 -8.20 10.83 3.07
N ARG A 202 -8.78 11.34 4.16
CA ARG A 202 -9.96 10.75 4.81
C ARG A 202 -11.11 10.37 3.87
N PRO A 203 -11.57 11.22 2.93
CA PRO A 203 -12.70 10.85 2.06
C PRO A 203 -12.34 9.70 1.09
N GLY A 204 -11.15 9.73 0.50
CA GLY A 204 -10.68 8.67 -0.40
C GLY A 204 -10.48 7.35 0.34
N TYR A 205 -9.97 7.41 1.57
CA TYR A 205 -9.79 6.22 2.40
C TYR A 205 -11.12 5.59 2.83
N LEU A 206 -12.18 6.37 3.11
CA LEU A 206 -13.51 5.80 3.38
C LEU A 206 -14.03 4.96 2.21
N LEU A 207 -13.81 5.45 0.99
CA LEU A 207 -14.20 4.73 -0.22
C LEU A 207 -13.38 3.44 -0.37
N TYR A 208 -12.05 3.55 -0.26
CA TYR A 208 -11.13 2.40 -0.29
C TYR A 208 -11.51 1.35 0.77
N ARG A 209 -11.75 1.78 2.01
CA ARG A 209 -12.06 0.91 3.14
C ARG A 209 -13.33 0.11 2.89
N ASN A 210 -14.39 0.75 2.41
CA ASN A 210 -15.68 0.10 2.24
C ASN A 210 -15.77 -0.74 0.96
N LEU A 211 -15.11 -0.33 -0.12
CA LEU A 211 -15.19 -1.03 -1.40
C LEU A 211 -14.12 -2.10 -1.60
N LEU A 212 -12.97 -1.99 -0.94
CA LEU A 212 -11.84 -2.89 -1.13
C LEU A 212 -11.40 -3.54 0.18
N ALA A 213 -10.99 -2.76 1.18
CA ALA A 213 -10.35 -3.31 2.39
C ALA A 213 -11.24 -4.29 3.16
N ARG A 214 -12.48 -3.89 3.45
CA ARG A 214 -13.46 -4.70 4.18
C ARG A 214 -13.89 -5.96 3.42
N PRO A 215 -14.29 -5.89 2.13
CA PRO A 215 -14.59 -7.09 1.35
C PRO A 215 -13.42 -8.07 1.22
N LEU A 216 -12.17 -7.57 1.21
CA LEU A 216 -10.96 -8.40 1.16
C LEU A 216 -10.58 -8.99 2.52
N GLY A 217 -10.98 -8.33 3.62
CA GLY A 217 -10.56 -8.70 4.98
C GLY A 217 -9.10 -8.34 5.27
N GLN A 218 -8.61 -7.23 4.70
CA GLN A 218 -7.21 -6.81 4.78
C GLN A 218 -7.11 -5.27 4.74
N ALA A 219 -6.09 -4.70 5.39
CA ALA A 219 -5.74 -3.27 5.36
C ALA A 219 -6.88 -2.30 5.77
N SER A 220 -7.70 -2.67 6.76
CA SER A 220 -8.78 -1.86 7.32
C SER A 220 -8.34 -1.07 8.57
N VAL A 221 -7.32 -0.22 8.42
CA VAL A 221 -6.77 0.61 9.50
C VAL A 221 -7.85 1.54 10.12
N PRO A 222 -7.92 1.67 11.46
CA PRO A 222 -8.89 2.54 12.14
C PRO A 222 -8.73 4.02 11.76
N MET A 223 -9.86 4.72 11.64
CA MET A 223 -9.90 6.14 11.21
C MET A 223 -10.11 7.13 12.35
N ASN A 224 -10.66 6.67 13.47
CA ASN A 224 -11.07 7.53 14.57
C ASN A 224 -10.67 6.94 15.92
N GLN A 225 -10.43 7.79 16.91
CA GLN A 225 -10.17 7.38 18.30
C GLN A 225 -11.28 6.48 18.88
N ARG A 226 -12.54 6.66 18.46
CA ARG A 226 -13.65 5.77 18.86
C ARG A 226 -13.48 4.33 18.37
N GLU A 227 -12.83 4.12 17.23
CA GLU A 227 -12.52 2.78 16.73
C GLU A 227 -11.32 2.18 17.47
N THR A 228 -10.34 3.00 17.85
CA THR A 228 -9.26 2.60 18.77
C THR A 228 -9.83 2.13 20.12
N GLN A 229 -10.89 2.79 20.63
CA GLN A 229 -11.56 2.41 21.87
C GLN A 229 -12.30 1.06 21.81
N ARG A 230 -12.52 0.48 20.61
CA ARG A 230 -13.14 -0.85 20.46
C ARG A 230 -12.22 -1.99 20.93
N GLY A 231 -10.97 -1.68 21.25
CA GLY A 231 -9.93 -2.65 21.60
C GLY A 231 -9.39 -3.37 20.36
N ILE A 232 -8.08 -3.60 20.33
CA ILE A 232 -7.40 -4.30 19.24
C ILE A 232 -6.82 -5.59 19.80
N ARG A 233 -7.27 -6.73 19.29
CA ARG A 233 -6.64 -8.01 19.58
C ARG A 233 -5.44 -8.16 18.67
N SER A 234 -4.26 -8.28 19.26
CA SER A 234 -3.01 -8.58 18.58
C SER A 234 -2.56 -9.97 18.97
N ARG A 235 -2.41 -10.87 18.00
CA ARG A 235 -1.87 -12.22 18.22
C ARG A 235 -0.93 -12.64 17.09
N ILE A 236 0.00 -13.53 17.39
CA ILE A 236 0.85 -14.15 16.38
C ILE A 236 0.44 -15.61 16.27
N ASP A 237 0.02 -15.99 15.07
CA ASP A 237 -0.22 -17.39 14.72
C ASP A 237 1.02 -17.91 13.98
N THR A 238 1.45 -19.14 14.29
CA THR A 238 2.65 -19.73 13.70
C THR A 238 2.34 -20.99 12.90
N ILE A 239 3.19 -21.27 11.92
CA ILE A 239 3.22 -22.56 11.21
C ILE A 239 4.63 -23.13 11.38
N THR A 240 4.71 -24.31 11.98
CA THR A 240 5.94 -25.09 12.06
C THR A 240 6.01 -26.03 10.86
N ALA A 241 7.17 -26.10 10.20
CA ALA A 241 7.34 -26.94 9.01
C ALA A 241 7.21 -28.44 9.36
N PRO A 242 6.76 -29.30 8.42
CA PRO A 242 6.60 -30.72 8.68
C PRO A 242 7.95 -31.38 9.02
N GLY A 243 8.04 -32.04 10.17
CA GLY A 243 9.27 -32.75 10.58
C GLY A 243 10.40 -31.85 11.09
N GLU A 244 10.14 -30.55 11.24
CA GLU A 244 11.04 -29.60 11.89
C GLU A 244 10.40 -29.06 13.17
N ASP A 245 11.22 -28.66 14.14
CA ASP A 245 10.76 -27.95 15.35
C ASP A 245 10.87 -26.41 15.20
N VAL A 246 11.20 -25.93 14.00
CA VAL A 246 11.43 -24.52 13.72
C VAL A 246 10.18 -23.88 13.11
N VAL A 247 9.80 -22.71 13.65
CA VAL A 247 8.71 -21.91 13.11
C VAL A 247 9.09 -21.35 11.73
N ALA A 248 8.42 -21.85 10.70
CA ALA A 248 8.61 -21.46 9.31
C ALA A 248 7.85 -20.17 8.96
N VAL A 249 6.63 -19.99 9.50
CA VAL A 249 5.78 -18.82 9.22
C VAL A 249 5.33 -18.16 10.51
N ARG A 250 5.43 -16.83 10.56
CA ARG A 250 4.92 -15.97 11.65
C ARG A 250 3.87 -15.03 11.07
N GLY A 251 2.60 -15.29 11.35
CA GLY A 251 1.50 -14.45 10.93
C GLY A 251 1.03 -13.54 12.06
N TRP A 252 1.32 -12.24 11.94
CA TRP A 252 0.82 -11.25 12.89
C TRP A 252 -0.57 -10.80 12.48
N ILE A 253 -1.56 -11.13 13.30
CA ILE A 253 -2.97 -10.86 13.07
C ILE A 253 -3.41 -9.76 14.04
N ARG A 254 -4.04 -8.72 13.48
CA ARG A 254 -4.74 -7.69 14.26
C ARG A 254 -6.20 -7.63 13.85
N SER A 255 -7.10 -7.72 14.83
CA SER A 255 -8.55 -7.61 14.65
C SER A 255 -9.17 -6.77 15.76
N PHE A 256 -10.37 -6.25 15.53
CA PHE A 256 -11.14 -5.58 16.59
C PHE A 256 -11.64 -6.60 17.62
N THR A 257 -11.53 -6.29 18.91
CA THR A 257 -11.88 -7.27 19.97
C THR A 257 -13.37 -7.60 20.05
N ASP A 258 -14.24 -6.72 19.56
CA ASP A 258 -15.70 -6.86 19.67
C ASP A 258 -16.31 -7.77 18.59
N ASN A 259 -15.78 -7.76 17.37
CA ASN A 259 -16.36 -8.48 16.23
C ASN A 259 -15.37 -9.31 15.40
N ASP A 260 -14.10 -9.39 15.82
CA ASP A 260 -13.00 -10.05 15.10
C ASP A 260 -12.81 -9.58 13.64
N GLU A 261 -13.32 -8.39 13.29
CA GLU A 261 -13.10 -7.77 11.97
C GLU A 261 -11.59 -7.52 11.80
N PRO A 262 -10.95 -8.07 10.76
CA PRO A 262 -9.52 -8.00 10.56
C PRO A 262 -9.09 -6.58 10.18
N ILE A 263 -8.14 -6.04 10.94
CA ILE A 263 -7.47 -4.77 10.62
C ILE A 263 -6.40 -5.04 9.58
N TYR A 264 -5.45 -5.94 9.87
CA TYR A 264 -4.58 -6.54 8.87
C TYR A 264 -3.94 -7.84 9.38
N ILE A 265 -3.50 -8.65 8.42
CA ILE A 265 -2.70 -9.85 8.62
C ILE A 265 -1.41 -9.68 7.83
N GLY A 266 -0.27 -9.76 8.51
CA GLY A 266 1.05 -9.69 7.88
C GLY A 266 1.88 -10.92 8.19
N ILE A 267 2.50 -11.51 7.16
CA ILE A 267 3.49 -12.57 7.32
C ILE A 267 4.87 -11.95 7.35
N TYR A 268 5.53 -12.03 8.50
CA TYR A 268 6.86 -11.47 8.69
C TYR A 268 7.91 -12.53 8.37
N THR A 269 8.86 -12.13 7.53
CA THR A 269 10.05 -12.92 7.24
C THR A 269 11.29 -12.03 7.24
N THR A 270 12.43 -12.64 7.48
CA THR A 270 13.74 -12.02 7.32
C THR A 270 14.46 -12.75 6.21
N TYR A 271 15.07 -12.01 5.29
CA TYR A 271 15.94 -12.60 4.29
C TYR A 271 17.24 -11.81 4.22
N ARG A 272 18.27 -12.46 3.67
CA ARG A 272 19.59 -11.86 3.49
C ARG A 272 19.92 -11.79 2.01
N ASP A 273 20.52 -10.67 1.63
CA ASP A 273 21.12 -10.47 0.31
C ASP A 273 22.52 -9.91 0.52
N GLU A 274 23.50 -10.64 0.01
CA GLU A 274 24.93 -10.42 0.29
C GLU A 274 25.21 -10.31 1.81
N ALA A 275 25.78 -9.20 2.25
CA ALA A 275 26.11 -8.93 3.66
C ALA A 275 24.95 -8.29 4.45
N ARG A 276 23.78 -8.07 3.84
CA ARG A 276 22.68 -7.28 4.43
C ARG A 276 21.46 -8.14 4.74
N GLY A 277 20.86 -7.92 5.90
CA GLY A 277 19.56 -8.47 6.24
C GLY A 277 18.44 -7.46 6.04
N TYR A 278 17.24 -7.96 5.74
CA TYR A 278 16.03 -7.18 5.50
C TYR A 278 14.85 -7.84 6.20
N VAL A 279 13.84 -7.04 6.51
CA VAL A 279 12.53 -7.52 6.93
C VAL A 279 11.59 -7.41 5.75
N SER A 280 10.93 -8.50 5.37
CA SER A 280 9.84 -8.48 4.39
C SER A 280 8.53 -8.87 5.08
N VAL A 281 7.48 -8.13 4.79
CA VAL A 281 6.14 -8.36 5.33
C VAL A 281 5.18 -8.60 4.17
N GLY A 282 4.65 -9.82 4.08
CA GLY A 282 3.64 -10.20 3.10
C GLY A 282 2.23 -9.93 3.61
N PHE A 283 1.47 -9.10 2.92
CA PHE A 283 0.05 -8.89 3.13
C PHE A 283 -0.71 -9.74 2.09
N PRO A 284 -1.23 -10.91 2.48
CA PRO A 284 -1.93 -11.80 1.56
C PRO A 284 -3.16 -11.12 0.95
N LEU A 285 -3.36 -11.38 -0.34
CA LEU A 285 -4.52 -10.99 -1.14
C LEU A 285 -5.05 -12.22 -1.90
N PRO A 286 -6.29 -12.21 -2.43
CA PRO A 286 -6.76 -13.30 -3.28
C PRO A 286 -5.85 -13.47 -4.51
N GLN A 287 -5.20 -14.65 -4.63
CA GLN A 287 -4.28 -14.98 -5.73
C GLN A 287 -3.10 -14.00 -5.92
N ALA A 288 -2.79 -13.20 -4.89
CA ALA A 288 -1.71 -12.23 -4.91
C ALA A 288 -1.15 -11.98 -3.51
N SER A 289 -0.02 -11.30 -3.43
CA SER A 289 0.55 -10.80 -2.19
C SER A 289 1.00 -9.36 -2.39
N PHE A 290 0.69 -8.50 -1.43
CA PHE A 290 1.30 -7.19 -1.35
C PHE A 290 2.45 -7.26 -0.35
N THR A 291 3.69 -7.15 -0.79
CA THR A 291 4.87 -7.24 0.09
C THR A 291 5.45 -5.87 0.35
N ALA A 292 5.81 -5.58 1.60
CA ALA A 292 6.68 -4.48 1.96
C ALA A 292 8.04 -5.01 2.41
N THR A 293 9.12 -4.55 1.79
CA THR A 293 10.49 -4.90 2.14
C THR A 293 11.18 -3.69 2.75
N LEU A 294 11.76 -3.87 3.92
CA LEU A 294 12.27 -2.80 4.77
C LEU A 294 13.76 -3.04 5.07
N ALA A 295 14.56 -1.99 4.89
CA ALA A 295 15.94 -1.96 5.34
C ALA A 295 16.02 -1.53 6.81
N PRO A 296 16.78 -2.24 7.66
CA PRO A 296 17.05 -1.82 9.02
C PRO A 296 18.09 -0.70 9.04
N ARG A 297 17.88 0.28 9.93
CA ARG A 297 18.79 1.37 10.23
C ARG A 297 18.81 1.64 11.74
N PRO A 298 19.99 1.93 12.33
CA PRO A 298 20.07 2.29 13.73
C PRO A 298 19.42 3.65 13.96
N ARG A 299 18.79 3.80 15.12
CA ARG A 299 18.26 5.09 15.60
C ARG A 299 19.02 5.50 16.87
N PRO A 300 19.29 6.81 17.07
CA PRO A 300 19.84 7.29 18.33
C PRO A 300 19.04 6.78 19.54
N GLY A 301 19.75 6.44 20.61
CA GLY A 301 19.17 5.88 21.84
C GLY A 301 18.84 4.38 21.76
N GLY A 302 19.51 3.62 20.89
CA GLY A 302 19.33 2.17 20.78
C GLY A 302 18.04 1.75 20.07
N GLY A 303 17.37 2.66 19.38
CA GLY A 303 16.17 2.34 18.61
C GLY A 303 16.47 1.68 17.25
N LEU A 304 15.43 1.20 16.60
CA LEU A 304 15.48 0.56 15.29
C LEU A 304 14.50 1.25 14.34
N THR A 305 15.00 1.69 13.19
CA THR A 305 14.19 2.13 12.05
C THR A 305 14.14 1.02 10.99
N LEU A 306 12.95 0.59 10.60
CA LEU A 306 12.71 -0.22 9.41
C LEU A 306 12.07 0.65 8.34
N SER A 307 12.66 0.73 7.15
CA SER A 307 12.14 1.63 6.11
C SER A 307 12.19 1.04 4.71
N SER A 308 11.12 1.27 3.95
CA SER A 308 11.08 1.03 2.51
C SER A 308 11.68 2.21 1.72
N ARG A 309 11.99 3.32 2.39
CA ARG A 309 12.61 4.51 1.78
C ARG A 309 14.12 4.33 1.83
N SER A 310 14.67 3.84 0.73
CA SER A 310 16.09 3.56 0.59
C SER A 310 16.54 3.69 -0.86
N GLU A 311 17.82 4.00 -1.06
CA GLU A 311 18.49 3.91 -2.36
C GLU A 311 18.95 2.47 -2.67
N LEU A 312 18.80 1.55 -1.72
CA LEU A 312 19.09 0.13 -1.91
C LEU A 312 18.10 -0.51 -2.90
N LYS A 313 18.53 -1.59 -3.55
CA LYS A 313 17.81 -2.26 -4.63
C LYS A 313 16.44 -2.86 -4.22
N HIS A 314 16.35 -3.43 -3.03
CA HIS A 314 15.22 -4.27 -2.61
C HIS A 314 14.20 -3.63 -1.64
N PRO A 315 14.51 -2.60 -0.83
CA PRO A 315 13.48 -1.95 -0.04
C PRO A 315 12.41 -1.29 -0.91
N GLY A 316 11.14 -1.54 -0.60
CA GLY A 316 10.04 -1.08 -1.45
C GLY A 316 8.75 -1.85 -1.20
N HIS A 317 7.77 -1.58 -2.06
CA HIS A 317 6.47 -2.25 -2.03
C HIS A 317 6.21 -2.97 -3.35
N TYR A 318 5.68 -4.19 -3.27
CA TYR A 318 5.53 -5.07 -4.42
C TYR A 318 4.13 -5.67 -4.42
N LEU A 319 3.41 -5.52 -5.52
CA LEU A 319 2.20 -6.27 -5.78
C LEU A 319 2.55 -7.46 -6.68
N THR A 320 2.40 -8.65 -6.13
CA THR A 320 2.81 -9.89 -6.79
C THR A 320 1.60 -10.77 -7.04
N TYR A 321 1.31 -11.03 -8.31
CA TYR A 321 0.41 -12.11 -8.71
C TYR A 321 1.16 -13.45 -8.66
N ILE A 322 0.48 -14.49 -8.21
CA ILE A 322 1.05 -15.83 -8.04
C ILE A 322 0.22 -16.81 -8.87
N ASP A 323 0.85 -17.46 -9.85
CA ASP A 323 0.17 -18.47 -10.66
C ASP A 323 -0.25 -19.65 -9.78
N ALA A 324 -1.50 -20.07 -9.93
CA ALA A 324 -2.09 -21.10 -9.06
C ALA A 324 -1.50 -22.50 -9.32
N VAL A 325 -0.94 -22.75 -10.49
CA VAL A 325 -0.41 -24.05 -10.92
C VAL A 325 1.11 -24.03 -10.92
N THR A 326 1.73 -23.10 -11.64
CA THR A 326 3.18 -23.05 -11.80
C THR A 326 3.90 -22.41 -10.62
N ARG A 327 3.16 -21.67 -9.77
CA ARG A 327 3.71 -20.83 -8.69
C ARG A 327 4.64 -19.72 -9.15
N GLU A 328 4.71 -19.48 -10.47
CA GLU A 328 5.47 -18.37 -11.04
C GLU A 328 4.91 -17.02 -10.56
N LEU A 329 5.81 -16.10 -10.29
CA LEU A 329 5.53 -14.77 -9.79
C LEU A 329 5.51 -13.77 -10.94
N THR A 330 4.50 -12.91 -10.93
CA THR A 330 4.44 -11.72 -11.78
C THR A 330 4.32 -10.51 -10.89
N THR A 331 5.39 -9.72 -10.82
CA THR A 331 5.61 -8.73 -9.76
C THR A 331 5.68 -7.33 -10.34
N ALA A 332 4.92 -6.42 -9.73
CA ALA A 332 4.97 -5.00 -10.02
C ALA A 332 5.42 -4.21 -8.78
N ALA A 333 6.43 -3.35 -8.94
CA ALA A 333 6.87 -2.45 -7.89
C ALA A 333 5.94 -1.23 -7.79
N VAL A 334 5.48 -0.92 -6.58
CA VAL A 334 4.56 0.17 -6.25
C VAL A 334 5.35 1.38 -5.77
N GLN A 335 5.98 2.07 -6.72
CA GLN A 335 6.87 3.22 -6.50
C GLN A 335 6.21 4.39 -5.77
N GLY A 336 4.88 4.47 -5.86
CA GLY A 336 4.10 5.52 -5.21
C GLY A 336 3.88 5.33 -3.72
N PHE A 337 4.28 4.21 -3.11
CA PHE A 337 3.97 3.91 -1.71
C PHE A 337 5.25 3.65 -0.92
N ALA A 338 5.33 4.24 0.27
CA ALA A 338 6.50 4.08 1.13
C ALA A 338 6.10 4.06 2.61
N GLU A 339 6.90 3.40 3.42
CA GLU A 339 6.69 3.31 4.86
C GLU A 339 8.01 3.37 5.65
N GLN A 340 7.88 3.76 6.91
CA GLN A 340 8.94 3.77 7.89
C GLN A 340 8.35 3.47 9.25
N LEU A 341 8.89 2.47 9.94
CA LEU A 341 8.58 2.11 11.30
C LEU A 341 9.79 2.43 12.16
N ASP A 342 9.63 3.38 13.08
CA ASP A 342 10.64 3.73 14.07
C ASP A 342 10.21 3.16 15.42
N VAL A 343 10.99 2.24 15.99
CA VAL A 343 10.78 1.69 17.34
C VAL A 343 11.88 2.20 18.26
N TYR A 344 11.50 2.76 19.41
CA TYR A 344 12.43 3.43 20.30
C TYR A 344 11.93 3.49 21.75
N LEU A 345 12.84 3.82 22.66
CA LEU A 345 12.50 4.18 24.04
C LEU A 345 12.27 5.69 24.15
N ASP A 346 11.23 6.05 24.90
CA ASP A 346 10.94 7.42 25.32
C ASP A 346 10.58 7.41 26.81
N ASP A 347 11.39 8.07 27.64
CA ASP A 347 11.29 8.04 29.11
C ASP A 347 11.16 6.62 29.71
N GLY A 348 11.85 5.65 29.11
CA GLY A 348 11.83 4.23 29.52
C GLY A 348 10.61 3.44 29.03
N GLU A 349 9.66 4.09 28.34
CA GLU A 349 8.53 3.42 27.70
C GLU A 349 8.87 3.05 26.26
N LEU A 350 8.47 1.85 25.83
CA LEU A 350 8.63 1.41 24.45
C LEU A 350 7.55 2.05 23.55
N ARG A 351 8.00 2.80 22.54
CA ARG A 351 7.14 3.51 21.58
C ARG A 351 7.51 3.16 20.16
N ALA A 352 6.55 3.31 19.26
CA ALA A 352 6.84 3.26 17.84
C ALA A 352 6.01 4.25 17.04
N ASP A 353 6.61 4.77 15.98
CA ASP A 353 5.94 5.61 14.99
C ASP A 353 6.03 4.93 13.62
N HIS A 354 4.88 4.59 13.05
CA HIS A 354 4.81 3.99 11.72
C HIS A 354 4.19 4.99 10.74
N ALA A 355 5.04 5.64 9.97
CA ALA A 355 4.66 6.65 9.01
C ALA A 355 4.52 6.05 7.60
N PHE A 356 3.48 6.48 6.89
CA PHE A 356 3.18 6.07 5.52
C PHE A 356 3.12 7.28 4.59
N TRP A 357 3.69 7.11 3.41
CA TRP A 357 3.70 8.11 2.35
C TRP A 357 3.06 7.57 1.08
N VAL A 358 2.39 8.48 0.37
CA VAL A 358 1.89 8.23 -0.98
C VAL A 358 2.40 9.34 -1.90
N PHE A 359 3.16 8.96 -2.93
CA PHE A 359 3.88 9.86 -3.84
C PHE A 359 4.69 10.95 -3.13
N GLY A 360 5.38 10.57 -2.05
CA GLY A 360 6.21 11.46 -1.23
C GLY A 360 5.47 12.27 -0.18
N PHE A 361 4.13 12.24 -0.15
CA PHE A 361 3.34 12.95 0.86
C PHE A 361 2.98 12.04 2.03
N PRO A 362 3.30 12.43 3.27
CA PRO A 362 2.85 11.69 4.45
C PRO A 362 1.33 11.77 4.51
N PHE A 363 0.67 10.63 4.70
CA PHE A 363 -0.80 10.59 4.80
C PHE A 363 -1.32 9.97 6.10
N LEU A 364 -0.53 9.09 6.72
CA LEU A 364 -0.88 8.39 7.95
C LEU A 364 0.38 8.23 8.79
N VAL A 365 0.25 8.48 10.10
CA VAL A 365 1.20 8.02 11.10
C VAL A 365 0.44 7.21 12.13
N LEU A 366 0.93 6.03 12.48
CA LEU A 366 0.41 5.22 13.57
C LEU A 366 1.37 5.34 14.75
N HIS A 367 0.88 5.93 15.84
CA HIS A 367 1.63 6.02 17.09
C HIS A 367 1.31 4.81 17.96
N TYR A 368 2.35 4.11 18.38
CA TYR A 368 2.25 2.92 19.20
C TYR A 368 2.82 3.18 20.59
N ARG A 369 2.10 2.68 21.58
CA ARG A 369 2.65 2.44 22.92
C ARG A 369 2.64 0.94 23.17
N MET A 370 3.80 0.41 23.57
CA MET A 370 4.00 -1.01 23.81
C MET A 370 4.28 -1.23 25.28
N HIS A 371 3.44 -2.03 25.93
CA HIS A 371 3.57 -2.34 27.34
C HIS A 371 3.86 -3.84 27.50
N PRO A 372 4.85 -4.24 28.31
CA PRO A 372 5.02 -5.63 28.69
C PRO A 372 3.73 -6.17 29.33
N LYS A 373 3.33 -7.38 28.98
CA LYS A 373 2.25 -8.12 29.65
C LYS A 373 2.77 -8.56 31.01
N CYS A 374 1.99 -8.26 32.04
CA CYS A 374 2.23 -8.71 33.41
C CYS A 374 2.08 -10.22 33.55
#